data_AF-A0A8S3FJA7-F1
#
_entry.id   AF-A0A8S3FJA7-F1
#
_cell.length_a   1.000
_cell.length_b   1.000
_cell.length_c   1.000
_cell.angle_alpha   90.00
_cell.angle_beta   90.00
_cell.angle_gamma   90.00
#
_symmetry.space_group_name_H-M   'P 1'
#
loop_
_entity.id
_entity.type
_entity.pdbx_description
1 polymer ?
#
loop_
_entity_poly.entity_id
_entity_poly.type
_entity_poly.pdbx_seq_one_letter_code
_entity_poly.pdbx_strand_id
1 'polypeptide(L)'
;DGSGGGNDDGRKKRFVNVKRNDSLARFLKDRPMPNELYEKHILVKPLDERKNERETIETKLERKLSLRPTPEELEARNILRAKTQAELAAEKEATKRYLIRKLSFRPSIQELRDRKIIRFCDYIEVSECDDVDRHADKPWTRLTPRDKQMIRKELNEYKSSEMEIHPDSARYTRFHPP
;
A
#
# COMPACT_ATOMS: atom_id res chain seq x y z
N ASP A 1 -30.34 83.33 -40.53
CA ASP A 1 -30.60 82.53 -41.74
C ASP A 1 -29.44 81.54 -41.88
N GLY A 2 -29.73 80.25 -41.85
CA GLY A 2 -29.75 79.46 -43.08
C GLY A 2 -28.41 78.75 -43.28
N SER A 3 -28.27 77.55 -42.71
CA SER A 3 -28.07 76.29 -43.47
C SER A 3 -26.59 76.03 -43.77
N GLY A 4 -25.93 74.95 -43.33
CA GLY A 4 -26.40 73.57 -43.18
C GLY A 4 -25.67 72.71 -44.21
N GLY A 5 -25.12 71.56 -43.78
CA GLY A 5 -24.76 70.47 -44.69
C GLY A 5 -23.31 69.99 -44.54
N GLY A 6 -23.10 68.99 -43.67
CA GLY A 6 -21.87 68.22 -43.63
C GLY A 6 -21.76 67.31 -44.85
N ASN A 7 -20.55 67.21 -45.42
CA ASN A 7 -20.20 66.15 -46.35
C ASN A 7 -19.62 64.99 -45.57
N ASP A 8 -20.53 64.08 -45.17
CA ASP A 8 -20.23 62.69 -44.89
C ASP A 8 -19.73 62.06 -46.20
N ASP A 9 -18.41 62.04 -46.41
CA ASP A 9 -17.78 61.23 -47.45
C ASP A 9 -17.93 59.76 -47.06
N GLY A 10 -19.13 59.26 -47.30
CA GLY A 10 -19.50 57.87 -47.18
C GLY A 10 -18.49 57.02 -47.95
N ARG A 11 -17.61 56.37 -47.19
CA ARG A 11 -16.77 55.24 -47.63
C ARG A 11 -17.70 54.19 -48.23
N LYS A 12 -18.06 54.35 -49.51
CA LYS A 12 -18.65 53.31 -50.33
C LYS A 12 -17.63 52.19 -50.32
N LYS A 13 -17.85 51.17 -49.49
CA LYS A 13 -17.16 49.89 -49.57
C LYS A 13 -17.35 49.41 -51.00
N ARG A 14 -16.37 49.68 -51.86
CA ARG A 14 -16.29 49.08 -53.17
C ARG A 14 -16.16 47.59 -52.93
N PHE A 15 -17.27 46.86 -53.02
CA PHE A 15 -17.19 45.43 -53.20
C PHE A 15 -16.42 45.23 -54.49
N VAL A 16 -15.15 44.83 -54.36
CA VAL A 16 -14.35 44.42 -55.49
C VAL A 16 -15.16 43.30 -56.15
N ASN A 17 -15.55 43.47 -57.42
CA ASN A 17 -16.21 42.42 -58.19
C ASN A 17 -15.20 41.29 -58.41
N VAL A 18 -14.93 40.52 -57.34
CA VAL A 18 -14.20 39.28 -57.39
C VAL A 18 -15.08 38.35 -58.22
N LYS A 19 -14.59 37.98 -59.41
CA LYS A 19 -15.28 37.02 -60.28
C LYS A 19 -15.61 35.81 -59.40
N ARG A 20 -16.87 35.35 -59.41
CA ARG A 20 -17.39 34.30 -58.52
C ARG A 20 -16.47 33.06 -58.41
N ASN A 21 -15.72 32.77 -59.47
CA ASN A 21 -14.75 31.68 -59.56
C ASN A 21 -13.55 31.84 -58.59
N ASP A 22 -13.10 33.06 -58.34
CA ASP A 22 -11.93 33.35 -57.48
C ASP A 22 -12.30 33.29 -55.98
N SER A 23 -13.50 33.75 -55.61
CA SER A 23 -14.02 33.55 -54.24
C SER A 23 -14.28 32.07 -53.93
N LEU A 24 -14.86 31.31 -54.86
CA LEU A 24 -15.13 29.88 -54.65
C LEU A 24 -13.84 29.07 -54.50
N ALA A 25 -12.80 29.37 -55.29
CA ALA A 25 -11.50 28.72 -55.18
C ALA A 25 -10.87 28.90 -53.79
N ARG A 26 -11.01 30.09 -53.19
CA ARG A 26 -10.56 30.35 -51.81
C ARG A 26 -11.30 29.50 -50.78
N PHE A 27 -12.63 29.46 -50.84
CA PHE A 27 -13.43 28.64 -49.91
C PHE A 27 -13.19 27.13 -50.04
N LEU A 28 -12.90 26.64 -51.26
CA LEU A 28 -12.56 25.23 -51.47
C LEU A 28 -11.16 24.89 -50.96
N LYS A 29 -10.20 25.83 -51.04
CA LYS A 29 -8.85 25.66 -50.49
C LYS A 29 -8.89 25.56 -48.96
N ASP A 30 -9.73 26.37 -48.33
CA ASP A 30 -9.88 26.42 -46.87
C ASP A 30 -10.97 25.44 -46.37
N ARG A 31 -11.42 24.50 -47.21
CA ARG A 31 -12.48 23.56 -46.84
C ARG A 31 -11.94 22.57 -45.79
N PRO A 32 -12.55 22.51 -44.59
CA PRO A 32 -12.15 21.56 -43.57
C PRO A 32 -12.44 20.12 -44.01
N MET A 33 -11.59 19.20 -43.55
CA MET A 33 -11.75 17.78 -43.85
C MET A 33 -13.02 17.22 -43.19
N PRO A 34 -13.67 16.19 -43.76
CA PRO A 34 -14.86 15.58 -43.17
C PRO A 34 -14.66 15.14 -41.71
N ASN A 35 -13.48 14.62 -41.36
CA ASN A 35 -13.12 14.22 -40.00
C ASN A 35 -13.18 15.41 -39.02
N GLU A 36 -12.68 16.57 -39.40
CA GLU A 36 -12.74 17.79 -38.57
C GLU A 36 -14.19 18.25 -38.34
N LEU A 37 -15.08 18.01 -39.31
CA LEU A 37 -16.49 18.31 -39.18
C LEU A 37 -17.21 17.32 -38.26
N TYR A 38 -16.79 16.04 -38.22
CA TYR A 38 -17.28 15.07 -37.24
C TYR A 38 -16.81 15.41 -35.82
N GLU A 39 -15.54 15.81 -35.65
CA GLU A 39 -14.97 16.24 -34.37
C GLU A 39 -15.65 17.50 -33.83
N LYS A 40 -15.97 18.46 -34.70
CA LYS A 40 -16.73 19.67 -34.36
C LYS A 40 -18.23 19.41 -34.21
N HIS A 41 -18.68 18.16 -34.33
CA HIS A 41 -20.08 17.75 -34.27
C HIS A 41 -20.99 18.47 -35.28
N ILE A 42 -20.43 18.94 -36.41
CA ILE A 42 -21.18 19.53 -37.53
C ILE A 42 -21.73 18.43 -38.42
N LEU A 43 -20.94 17.39 -38.68
CA LEU A 43 -21.40 16.17 -39.31
C LEU A 43 -21.70 15.12 -38.24
N VAL A 44 -22.77 14.34 -38.46
CA VAL A 44 -23.25 13.33 -37.52
C VAL A 44 -22.93 11.95 -38.10
N LYS A 45 -22.40 11.07 -37.25
CA LYS A 45 -22.13 9.67 -37.62
C LYS A 45 -23.43 8.93 -37.99
N PRO A 46 -23.34 7.85 -38.78
CA PRO A 46 -24.48 7.00 -39.10
C PRO A 46 -25.26 6.55 -37.85
N LEU A 47 -26.58 6.34 -38.00
CA LEU A 47 -27.46 6.01 -36.88
C LEU A 47 -27.05 4.72 -36.15
N ASP A 48 -26.65 3.69 -36.91
CA ASP A 48 -26.30 2.38 -36.35
C ASP A 48 -25.00 2.43 -35.54
N GLU A 49 -23.99 3.15 -36.04
CA GLU A 49 -22.75 3.40 -35.27
C GLU A 49 -23.05 4.09 -33.95
N ARG A 50 -23.91 5.12 -33.97
CA ARG A 50 -24.30 5.85 -32.75
C ARG A 50 -25.08 4.98 -31.77
N LYS A 51 -25.95 4.09 -32.26
CA LYS A 51 -26.68 3.15 -31.41
C LYS A 51 -25.72 2.17 -30.76
N ASN A 52 -24.79 1.59 -31.52
CA ASN A 52 -23.79 0.66 -30.99
C ASN A 52 -22.85 1.35 -29.98
N GLU A 53 -22.39 2.57 -30.28
CA GLU A 53 -21.62 3.39 -29.34
C GLU A 53 -22.41 3.65 -28.05
N ARG A 54 -23.71 3.96 -28.16
CA ARG A 54 -24.56 4.18 -26.99
C ARG A 54 -24.72 2.91 -26.15
N GLU A 55 -25.03 1.77 -26.78
CA GLU A 55 -25.21 0.49 -26.08
C GLU A 55 -23.92 0.02 -25.39
N THR A 56 -22.76 0.19 -26.05
CA THR A 56 -21.46 -0.12 -25.43
C THR A 56 -21.14 0.80 -24.26
N ILE A 57 -21.49 2.08 -24.34
CA ILE A 57 -21.36 3.02 -23.21
C ILE A 57 -22.30 2.63 -22.08
N GLU A 58 -23.55 2.29 -22.40
CA GLU A 58 -24.60 1.94 -21.45
C GLU A 58 -24.22 0.70 -20.63
N THR A 59 -23.88 -0.40 -21.31
CA THR A 59 -23.42 -1.65 -20.67
C THR A 59 -22.18 -1.45 -19.79
N LYS A 60 -21.22 -0.65 -20.27
CA LYS A 60 -20.00 -0.31 -19.49
C LYS A 60 -20.32 0.54 -18.27
N LEU A 61 -21.24 1.49 -18.40
CA LEU A 61 -21.65 2.37 -17.31
C LEU A 61 -22.43 1.59 -16.25
N GLU A 62 -23.38 0.76 -16.66
CA GLU A 62 -24.16 -0.11 -15.78
C GLU A 62 -23.24 -0.98 -14.90
N ARG A 63 -22.26 -1.64 -15.52
CA ARG A 63 -21.24 -2.41 -14.79
C ARG A 63 -20.47 -1.54 -13.79
N LYS A 64 -20.01 -0.35 -14.18
CA LYS A 64 -19.26 0.56 -13.28
C LYS A 64 -20.11 1.05 -12.11
N LEU A 65 -21.39 1.33 -12.34
CA LEU A 65 -22.31 1.79 -11.31
C LEU A 65 -22.66 0.66 -10.33
N SER A 66 -22.81 -0.57 -10.80
CA SER A 66 -23.07 -1.74 -9.94
C SER A 66 -21.91 -2.04 -8.97
N LEU A 67 -20.68 -1.76 -9.38
CA LEU A 67 -19.47 -1.96 -8.58
C LEU A 67 -18.94 -0.66 -7.96
N ARG A 68 -19.77 0.38 -7.88
CA ARG A 68 -19.34 1.70 -7.40
C ARG A 68 -19.00 1.63 -5.90
N PRO A 69 -17.76 1.95 -5.48
CA PRO A 69 -17.39 1.98 -4.07
C PRO A 69 -18.19 3.02 -3.28
N THR A 70 -18.40 2.76 -1.99
CA THR A 70 -19.05 3.72 -1.09
C THR A 70 -18.09 4.88 -0.75
N PRO A 71 -18.63 6.05 -0.33
CA PRO A 71 -17.78 7.16 0.11
C PRO A 71 -16.85 6.77 1.26
N GLU A 72 -17.34 6.00 2.23
CA GLU A 72 -16.56 5.52 3.38
C GLU A 72 -15.39 4.62 2.95
N GLU A 73 -15.58 3.74 1.96
CA GLU A 73 -14.50 2.93 1.40
C GLU A 73 -13.43 3.78 0.71
N LEU A 74 -13.83 4.86 0.03
CA LEU A 74 -12.91 5.78 -0.61
C LEU A 74 -12.13 6.60 0.42
N GLU A 75 -12.75 6.96 1.55
CA GLU A 75 -12.07 7.61 2.68
C GLU A 75 -11.07 6.67 3.34
N ALA A 76 -11.44 5.40 3.57
CA ALA A 76 -10.54 4.39 4.12
C ALA A 76 -9.31 4.14 3.23
N ARG A 77 -9.48 4.24 1.90
CA ARG A 77 -8.37 4.18 0.93
C ARG A 77 -7.63 5.50 0.75
N ASN A 78 -8.00 6.55 1.49
CA ASN A 78 -7.41 7.90 1.41
C ASN A 78 -7.51 8.55 0.01
N ILE A 79 -8.55 8.18 -0.75
CA ILE A 79 -8.89 8.76 -2.06
C ILE A 79 -9.81 9.96 -1.85
N LEU A 80 -10.89 9.77 -1.08
CA LEU A 80 -11.73 10.86 -0.61
C LEU A 80 -11.18 11.36 0.72
N ARG A 81 -11.12 12.68 0.91
CA ARG A 81 -10.65 13.29 2.16
C ARG A 81 -11.75 14.19 2.70
N ALA A 82 -12.17 13.94 3.93
CA ALA A 82 -13.20 14.72 4.60
C ALA A 82 -12.71 16.12 5.04
N LYS A 83 -11.42 16.26 5.35
CA LYS A 83 -10.80 17.49 5.85
C LYS A 83 -10.28 18.37 4.73
N THR A 84 -10.32 19.68 4.94
CA THR A 84 -9.70 20.65 4.03
C THR A 84 -8.18 20.55 4.04
N GLN A 85 -7.54 21.03 2.98
CA GLN A 85 -6.08 21.01 2.88
C GLN A 85 -5.40 21.81 4.00
N ALA A 86 -6.03 22.90 4.45
CA ALA A 86 -5.53 23.73 5.56
C ALA A 86 -5.57 22.97 6.90
N GLU A 87 -6.68 22.28 7.19
CA GLU A 87 -6.82 21.48 8.41
C GLU A 87 -5.81 20.31 8.45
N LEU A 88 -5.61 19.64 7.31
CA LEU A 88 -4.61 18.56 7.21
C LEU A 88 -3.18 19.08 7.47
N ALA A 89 -2.85 20.27 6.97
CA ALA A 89 -1.56 20.90 7.22
C ALA A 89 -1.39 21.25 8.70
N ALA A 90 -2.43 21.80 9.33
CA ALA A 90 -2.43 22.14 10.75
C ALA A 90 -2.30 20.89 11.64
N GLU A 91 -3.03 19.82 11.33
CA GLU A 91 -2.94 18.53 12.03
C GLU A 91 -1.55 17.93 11.89
N LYS A 92 -1.00 17.91 10.67
CA LYS A 92 0.37 17.44 10.42
C LYS A 92 1.41 18.22 11.22
N GLU A 93 1.28 19.54 11.29
CA GLU A 93 2.19 20.39 12.07
C GLU A 93 2.00 20.17 13.58
N ALA A 94 0.78 19.94 14.06
CA ALA A 94 0.52 19.57 15.46
C ALA A 94 1.14 18.20 15.81
N THR A 95 0.96 17.19 14.96
CA THR A 95 1.58 15.86 15.13
C THR A 95 3.09 15.95 15.10
N LYS A 96 3.66 16.74 14.18
CA LYS A 96 5.11 16.98 14.09
C LYS A 96 5.65 17.62 15.37
N ARG A 97 5.03 18.71 15.85
CA ARG A 97 5.41 19.37 17.10
C ARG A 97 5.32 18.42 18.30
N TYR A 98 4.25 17.64 18.38
CA TYR A 98 4.07 16.64 19.44
C TYR A 98 5.17 15.58 19.40
N LEU A 99 5.48 15.03 18.22
CA LEU A 99 6.51 14.01 18.03
C LEU A 99 7.90 14.53 18.41
N ILE A 100 8.27 15.74 17.95
CA ILE A 100 9.55 16.37 18.31
C ILE A 100 9.68 16.48 19.83
N ARG A 101 8.63 16.94 20.51
CA ARG A 101 8.60 16.99 21.97
C ARG A 101 8.71 15.60 22.61
N LYS A 102 8.06 14.57 22.06
CA LYS A 102 8.19 13.21 22.60
C LYS A 102 9.59 12.64 22.44
N LEU A 103 10.24 12.93 21.31
CA LEU A 103 11.60 12.49 21.04
C LEU A 103 12.63 13.25 21.89
N SER A 104 12.38 14.51 22.23
CA SER A 104 13.27 15.28 23.12
C SER A 104 13.29 14.75 24.55
N PHE A 105 12.20 14.13 25.01
CA PHE A 105 12.11 13.46 26.32
C PHE A 105 12.31 11.93 26.22
N ARG A 106 13.04 11.46 25.21
CA ARG A 106 13.35 10.04 25.07
C ARG A 106 14.37 9.65 26.16
N PRO A 107 14.04 8.69 27.06
CA PRO A 107 14.93 8.29 28.14
C PRO A 107 16.20 7.64 27.60
N SER A 108 17.30 7.77 28.35
CA SER A 108 18.54 7.08 28.02
C SER A 108 18.42 5.56 28.25
N ILE A 109 19.29 4.78 27.58
CA ILE A 109 19.33 3.32 27.79
C ILE A 109 19.64 3.00 29.26
N GLN A 110 20.52 3.80 29.90
CA GLN A 110 20.87 3.62 31.30
C GLN A 110 19.65 3.81 32.21
N GLU A 111 18.86 4.87 32.02
CA GLU A 111 17.62 5.09 32.78
C GLU A 111 16.62 3.93 32.62
N LEU A 112 16.52 3.35 31.42
CA LEU A 112 15.65 2.20 31.17
C LEU A 112 16.16 0.92 31.86
N ARG A 113 17.48 0.75 32.00
CA ARG A 113 18.11 -0.35 32.77
C ARG A 113 17.89 -0.18 34.27
N ASP A 114 18.11 1.03 34.79
CA ASP A 114 17.90 1.36 36.21
C ASP A 114 16.44 1.12 36.63
N ARG A 115 15.50 1.43 35.72
CA ARG A 115 14.06 1.15 35.88
C ARG A 115 13.67 -0.30 35.60
N LYS A 116 14.63 -1.18 35.26
CA LYS A 116 14.43 -2.60 34.91
C LYS A 116 13.43 -2.83 33.76
N ILE A 117 13.29 -1.85 32.86
CA ILE A 117 12.48 -1.95 31.63
C ILE A 117 13.27 -2.75 30.58
N ILE A 118 14.57 -2.44 30.43
CA ILE A 118 15.51 -3.23 29.64
C ILE A 118 16.28 -4.11 30.61
N ARG A 119 16.12 -5.43 30.49
CA ARG A 119 16.74 -6.42 31.39
C ARG A 119 17.91 -7.18 30.79
N PHE A 120 18.06 -7.13 29.48
CA PHE A 120 19.13 -7.82 28.77
C PHE A 120 20.21 -6.82 28.36
N CYS A 121 21.45 -7.27 28.38
CA CYS A 121 22.56 -6.51 27.83
C CYS A 121 22.54 -6.69 26.31
N ASP A 122 22.26 -5.61 25.58
CA ASP A 122 22.29 -5.58 24.10
C ASP A 122 23.68 -5.88 23.50
N TYR A 123 24.73 -5.73 24.31
CA TYR A 123 26.10 -6.01 23.90
C TYR A 123 26.57 -7.29 24.56
N ILE A 124 26.86 -8.28 23.72
CA ILE A 124 27.53 -9.50 24.09
C ILE A 124 29.02 -9.19 24.01
N GLU A 125 29.70 -9.13 25.15
CA GLU A 125 31.15 -9.09 25.17
C GLU A 125 31.67 -10.49 24.83
N VAL A 126 32.19 -10.66 23.61
CA VAL A 126 32.92 -11.87 23.22
C VAL A 126 34.34 -11.72 23.74
N SER A 127 34.59 -12.26 24.92
CA SER A 127 35.95 -12.42 25.44
C SER A 127 36.57 -13.69 24.86
N GLU A 128 37.88 -13.67 24.61
CA GLU A 128 38.64 -14.89 24.32
C GLU A 128 38.49 -15.82 25.52
N CYS A 129 37.83 -16.96 25.29
CA CYS A 129 37.68 -18.01 26.28
C CYS A 129 38.88 -18.94 26.10
N ASP A 130 39.51 -19.34 27.20
CA ASP A 130 40.51 -20.41 27.15
C ASP A 130 39.94 -21.60 26.38
N ASP A 131 40.72 -22.17 25.45
CA ASP A 131 40.40 -23.43 24.78
C ASP A 131 40.47 -24.56 25.80
N VAL A 132 39.52 -24.58 26.73
CA VAL A 132 39.25 -25.73 27.57
C VAL A 132 38.72 -26.83 26.66
N ASP A 133 39.35 -28.00 26.74
CA ASP A 133 38.92 -29.18 26.00
C ASP A 133 37.46 -29.50 26.34
N ARG A 134 36.55 -29.06 25.46
CA ARG A 134 35.11 -29.34 25.55
C ARG A 134 34.81 -30.80 25.26
N HIS A 135 35.80 -31.56 24.81
CA HIS A 135 35.75 -33.01 24.80
C HIS A 135 36.14 -33.55 26.16
N ALA A 136 35.49 -33.07 27.22
CA ALA A 136 35.50 -33.73 28.51
C ALA A 136 35.24 -35.23 28.32
N ASP A 137 35.99 -36.05 29.07
CA ASP A 137 35.89 -37.51 28.96
C ASP A 137 34.43 -37.93 29.11
N LYS A 138 33.98 -38.83 28.23
CA LYS A 138 32.60 -39.28 28.15
C LYS A 138 32.56 -40.65 28.82
N PRO A 139 32.49 -40.75 30.15
CA PRO A 139 32.64 -42.04 30.85
C PRO A 139 31.61 -43.07 30.39
N TRP A 140 30.44 -42.62 29.91
CA TRP A 140 29.41 -43.48 29.33
C TRP A 140 29.83 -44.20 28.03
N THR A 141 30.88 -43.73 27.34
CA THR A 141 31.42 -44.42 26.16
C THR A 141 32.16 -45.71 26.54
N ARG A 142 32.60 -45.85 27.80
CA ARG A 142 33.28 -47.05 28.32
C ARG A 142 32.35 -48.00 29.09
N LEU A 143 31.04 -47.74 29.14
CA LEU A 143 30.07 -48.62 29.80
C LEU A 143 30.06 -50.01 29.15
N THR A 144 30.34 -51.04 29.96
CA THR A 144 30.24 -52.42 29.52
C THR A 144 28.77 -52.82 29.29
N PRO A 145 28.48 -53.89 28.53
CA PRO A 145 27.12 -54.40 28.41
C PRO A 145 26.47 -54.70 29.78
N ARG A 146 27.28 -55.13 30.75
CA ARG A 146 26.83 -55.39 32.12
C ARG A 146 26.42 -54.10 32.83
N ASP A 147 27.21 -53.06 32.73
CA ASP A 147 26.91 -51.76 33.36
C ASP A 147 25.64 -51.15 32.75
N LYS A 148 25.48 -51.24 31.44
CA LYS A 148 24.25 -50.80 30.76
C LYS A 148 23.02 -51.56 31.25
N GLN A 149 23.14 -52.85 31.52
CA GLN A 149 22.05 -53.66 32.07
C GLN A 149 21.75 -53.27 33.54
N MET A 150 22.79 -53.04 34.34
CA MET A 150 22.63 -52.57 35.72
C MET A 150 21.91 -51.22 35.78
N ILE A 151 22.31 -50.25 34.95
CA ILE A 151 21.65 -48.94 34.86
C ILE A 151 20.19 -49.09 34.41
N ARG A 152 19.89 -49.95 33.43
CA ARG A 152 18.50 -50.21 33.02
C ARG A 152 17.65 -50.81 34.15
N LYS A 153 18.23 -51.73 34.92
CA LYS A 153 17.57 -52.35 36.08
C LYS A 153 17.28 -51.30 37.15
N GLU A 154 18.28 -50.52 37.52
CA GLU A 154 18.17 -49.43 38.50
C GLU A 154 17.12 -48.38 38.08
N LEU A 155 17.10 -48.00 36.81
CA LEU A 155 16.08 -47.08 36.27
C LEU A 155 14.66 -47.66 36.29
N ASN A 156 14.51 -48.96 36.06
CA ASN A 156 13.21 -49.61 36.18
C ASN A 156 12.75 -49.69 37.63
N GLU A 157 13.67 -49.98 38.54
CA GLU A 157 13.41 -50.04 39.98
C GLU A 157 12.95 -48.67 40.48
N TYR A 158 13.68 -47.60 40.18
CA TYR A 158 13.30 -46.22 40.50
C TYR A 158 11.91 -45.85 39.98
N LYS A 159 11.61 -46.14 38.71
CA LYS A 159 10.29 -45.85 38.10
C LYS A 159 9.14 -46.64 38.75
N SER A 160 9.44 -47.76 39.39
CA SER A 160 8.44 -48.66 39.98
C SER A 160 8.21 -48.44 41.47
N SER A 161 9.23 -47.98 42.21
CA SER A 161 9.19 -47.89 43.68
C SER A 161 9.37 -46.49 44.24
N GLU A 162 10.16 -45.63 43.58
CA GLU A 162 10.60 -44.35 44.15
C GLU A 162 10.01 -43.13 43.43
N MET A 163 9.67 -43.26 42.15
CA MET A 163 9.09 -42.17 41.37
C MET A 163 7.60 -42.00 41.71
N GLU A 164 7.24 -40.85 42.30
CA GLU A 164 5.83 -40.50 42.53
C GLU A 164 5.15 -40.12 41.22
N ILE A 165 4.14 -40.89 40.81
CA ILE A 165 3.38 -40.69 39.57
C ILE A 165 1.89 -40.69 39.89
N HIS A 166 1.15 -39.74 39.30
CA HIS A 166 -0.31 -39.72 39.41
C HIS A 166 -0.91 -41.02 38.80
N PRO A 167 -1.91 -41.65 39.45
CA PRO A 167 -2.44 -42.96 39.04
C PRO A 167 -2.89 -43.02 37.57
N ASP A 168 -3.53 -41.96 37.07
CA ASP A 168 -3.99 -41.90 35.67
C ASP A 168 -2.85 -41.84 34.63
N SER A 169 -1.65 -41.43 35.07
CA SER A 169 -0.48 -41.25 34.21
C SER A 169 0.48 -42.44 34.24
N ALA A 170 0.30 -43.39 35.16
CA ALA A 170 1.17 -44.55 35.33
C ALA A 170 1.33 -45.38 34.04
N ARG A 171 0.27 -45.45 33.23
CA ARG A 171 0.27 -46.15 31.93
C ARG A 171 1.23 -45.57 30.88
N TYR A 172 1.71 -44.34 31.06
CA TYR A 172 2.65 -43.69 30.14
C TYR A 172 4.12 -43.88 30.56
N THR A 173 4.38 -44.53 31.69
CA THR A 173 5.74 -44.80 32.17
C THR A 173 6.34 -45.98 31.43
N ARG A 174 7.42 -45.73 30.68
CA ARG A 174 8.07 -46.74 29.85
C ARG A 174 9.28 -47.37 30.54
N PHE A 175 9.24 -48.69 30.69
CA PHE A 175 10.31 -49.50 31.27
C PHE A 175 11.31 -49.96 30.21
N HIS A 176 12.57 -50.12 30.62
CA HIS A 176 13.62 -50.70 29.80
C HIS A 176 13.48 -52.23 29.75
N PRO A 177 13.86 -52.88 28.64
CA PRO A 177 13.84 -54.33 28.55
C PRO A 177 14.85 -54.96 29.54
N PRO A 178 14.53 -56.13 30.11
CA PRO A 178 15.42 -56.88 31.02
C PRO A 178 16.70 -57.40 30.35
#